data_AF-A0A644VE97-F1
#
_entry.id   AF-A0A644VE97-F1
#
_cell.length_a   1.000
_cell.length_b   1.000
_cell.length_c   1.000
_cell.angle_alpha   90.00
_cell.angle_beta   90.00
_cell.angle_gamma   90.00
#
_symmetry.space_group_name_H-M   'P 1'
#
loop_
_entity.id
_entity.type
_entity.pdbx_description
1 polymer ?
#
loop_
_entity_poly.entity_id
_entity_poly.type
_entity_poly.pdbx_seq_one_letter_code
_entity_poly.pdbx_strand_id
1 'polypeptide(L)'
;MNKKIKLIFILIFSINLFANDVELENLFKKYQVEGTLVLESLNTKKVDIYNEKRANTSFSPASTFKIPNTLIALNEGVVNKDSIIVWDKKVREFDAWNKDQTLQSAFKSSCVWCYKEFASKIGVEKYKKYLKELNYGNKTIGKDVTDFWLDESLRITAFEEIRFLKQLQANNLAFKQEDINLLKELMIDEKSENYVVRAKTGWEGKYGWYVGYVETKNDVWFFALNIDTKTKEDLAKRKALTLEALKIKGIID
;
A
#
# COMPACT_ATOMS: atom_id res chain seq x y z
N MET A 1 -69.58 0.81 22.72
CA MET A 1 -69.07 0.84 21.33
C MET A 1 -67.64 1.37 21.35
N ASN A 2 -66.70 0.55 20.85
CA ASN A 2 -65.26 0.62 21.10
C ASN A 2 -64.55 1.81 20.43
N LYS A 3 -63.80 2.61 21.20
CA LYS A 3 -62.80 3.55 20.67
C LYS A 3 -61.49 2.81 20.41
N LYS A 4 -61.15 2.56 19.14
CA LYS A 4 -59.85 2.01 18.74
C LYS A 4 -58.79 3.11 18.82
N ILE A 5 -57.83 2.96 19.73
CA ILE A 5 -56.61 3.77 19.76
C ILE A 5 -55.65 3.19 18.72
N LYS A 6 -55.33 3.95 17.66
CA LYS A 6 -54.26 3.60 16.71
C LYS A 6 -52.92 4.05 17.31
N LEU A 7 -52.10 3.09 17.71
CA LEU A 7 -50.72 3.32 18.08
C LEU A 7 -49.88 3.40 16.79
N ILE A 8 -49.30 4.56 16.49
CA ILE A 8 -48.38 4.75 15.36
C ILE A 8 -46.97 4.42 15.86
N PHE A 9 -46.40 3.33 15.36
CA PHE A 9 -44.98 3.04 15.51
C PHE A 9 -44.19 3.92 14.53
N ILE A 10 -43.45 4.90 15.05
CA ILE A 10 -42.47 5.65 14.26
C ILE A 10 -41.20 4.82 14.23
N LEU A 11 -40.91 4.21 13.08
CA LEU A 11 -39.64 3.56 12.81
C LEU A 11 -38.59 4.64 12.59
N ILE A 12 -37.71 4.86 13.57
CA ILE A 12 -36.56 5.76 13.43
C ILE A 12 -35.53 5.04 12.54
N PHE A 13 -35.57 5.32 11.25
CA PHE A 13 -34.52 4.92 10.33
C PHE A 13 -33.30 5.82 10.60
N SER A 14 -32.29 5.29 11.28
CA SER A 14 -31.03 5.99 11.48
C SER A 14 -30.28 6.00 10.15
N ILE A 15 -30.47 7.05 9.37
CA ILE A 15 -29.65 7.31 8.19
C ILE A 15 -28.28 7.73 8.74
N ASN A 16 -27.31 6.83 8.71
CA ASN A 16 -25.91 7.21 8.88
C ASN A 16 -25.51 8.05 7.66
N LEU A 17 -25.80 9.36 7.72
CA LEU A 17 -25.12 10.35 6.91
C LEU A 17 -23.66 10.34 7.40
N PHE A 18 -22.81 9.58 6.73
CA PHE A 18 -21.38 9.70 6.90
C PHE A 18 -21.02 11.15 6.55
N ALA A 19 -20.68 11.93 7.58
CA ALA A 19 -20.13 13.25 7.37
C ALA A 19 -18.82 13.06 6.59
N ASN A 20 -18.73 13.68 5.41
CA ASN A 20 -17.47 13.74 4.68
C ASN A 20 -16.41 14.37 5.62
N ASP A 21 -15.23 13.75 5.70
CA ASP A 21 -14.12 14.31 6.47
C ASP A 21 -13.65 15.60 5.77
N VAL A 22 -14.17 16.74 6.24
CA VAL A 22 -13.94 18.07 5.67
C VAL A 22 -12.45 18.41 5.66
N GLU A 23 -11.69 17.93 6.65
CA GLU A 23 -10.25 18.17 6.73
C GLU A 23 -9.53 17.47 5.59
N LEU A 24 -9.84 16.19 5.34
CA LEU A 24 -9.28 15.44 4.21
C LEU A 24 -9.77 16.00 2.87
N GLU A 25 -11.03 16.42 2.77
CA GLU A 25 -11.56 17.04 1.55
C GLU A 25 -10.80 18.33 1.20
N ASN A 26 -10.57 19.20 2.19
CA ASN A 26 -9.80 20.43 2.01
C ASN A 26 -8.34 20.13 1.65
N LEU A 27 -7.76 19.07 2.22
CA LEU A 27 -6.42 18.62 1.89
C LEU A 27 -6.30 18.18 0.42
N PHE A 28 -7.22 17.34 -0.08
CA PHE A 28 -7.21 16.92 -1.48
C PHE A 28 -7.41 18.12 -2.44
N LYS A 29 -8.28 19.08 -2.08
CA LYS A 29 -8.43 20.35 -2.82
C LYS A 29 -7.13 21.17 -2.84
N LYS A 30 -6.44 21.29 -1.70
CA LYS A 30 -5.14 21.98 -1.58
C LYS A 30 -4.09 21.40 -2.53
N TYR A 31 -4.02 20.06 -2.62
CA TYR A 31 -3.06 19.38 -3.50
C TYR A 31 -3.49 19.32 -4.98
N GLN A 32 -4.75 19.65 -5.27
CA GLN A 32 -5.35 19.65 -6.62
C GLN A 32 -5.21 18.29 -7.31
N VAL A 33 -5.50 17.21 -6.59
CA VAL A 33 -5.43 15.83 -7.08
C VAL A 33 -6.74 15.10 -6.85
N GLU A 34 -7.08 14.23 -7.80
CA GLU A 34 -8.18 13.28 -7.64
C GLU A 34 -7.63 11.98 -7.05
N GLY A 35 -8.31 11.42 -6.05
CA GLY A 35 -7.79 10.24 -5.38
C GLY A 35 -8.61 9.78 -4.19
N THR A 36 -7.99 8.93 -3.39
CA THR A 36 -8.50 8.39 -2.13
C THR A 36 -7.37 8.29 -1.11
N LEU A 37 -7.73 8.40 0.15
CA LEU A 37 -6.88 8.07 1.28
C LEU A 37 -7.73 7.29 2.27
N VAL A 38 -7.22 6.16 2.74
CA VAL A 38 -7.74 5.44 3.89
C VAL A 38 -6.70 5.49 5.00
N LEU A 39 -7.10 5.88 6.20
CA LEU A 39 -6.34 5.79 7.43
C LEU A 39 -7.08 4.86 8.40
N GLU A 40 -6.41 3.85 8.95
CA GLU A 40 -7.03 2.92 9.91
C GLU A 40 -6.13 2.72 11.15
N SER A 41 -6.68 2.97 12.32
CA SER A 41 -6.04 2.69 13.62
C SER A 41 -6.08 1.20 13.95
N LEU A 42 -4.95 0.65 14.40
CA LEU A 42 -4.87 -0.71 14.89
C LEU A 42 -5.65 -0.88 16.20
N ASN A 43 -5.44 0.02 17.16
CA ASN A 43 -5.96 -0.14 18.52
C ASN A 43 -7.44 0.23 18.63
N THR A 44 -7.83 1.38 18.05
CA THR A 44 -9.19 1.92 18.20
C THR A 44 -10.15 1.44 17.11
N LYS A 45 -9.62 0.86 16.01
CA LYS A 45 -10.37 0.54 14.79
C LYS A 45 -11.03 1.78 14.14
N LYS A 46 -10.62 2.99 14.52
CA LYS A 46 -11.05 4.21 13.86
C LYS A 46 -10.57 4.19 12.42
N VAL A 47 -11.46 4.58 11.50
CA VAL A 47 -11.19 4.67 10.07
C VAL A 47 -11.55 6.08 9.60
N ASP A 48 -10.57 6.80 9.05
CA ASP A 48 -10.78 8.08 8.36
C ASP A 48 -10.57 7.85 6.86
N ILE A 49 -11.55 8.22 6.03
CA ILE A 49 -11.53 7.95 4.58
C ILE A 49 -11.90 9.21 3.78
N TYR A 50 -11.14 9.46 2.72
CA TYR A 50 -11.52 10.32 1.62
C TYR A 50 -11.83 9.49 0.37
N ASN A 51 -12.97 9.74 -0.27
CA ASN A 51 -13.42 9.07 -1.50
C ASN A 51 -13.48 7.52 -1.38
N GLU A 52 -14.38 7.04 -0.52
CA GLU A 52 -14.58 5.60 -0.28
C GLU A 52 -14.91 4.80 -1.56
N LYS A 53 -15.63 5.42 -2.50
CA LYS A 53 -15.89 4.80 -3.80
C LYS A 53 -14.59 4.42 -4.50
N ARG A 54 -13.59 5.30 -4.54
CA ARG A 54 -12.28 5.00 -5.11
C ARG A 54 -11.45 4.07 -4.22
N ALA A 55 -11.59 4.14 -2.90
CA ALA A 55 -10.95 3.18 -1.98
C ALA A 55 -11.36 1.72 -2.28
N ASN A 56 -12.60 1.51 -2.73
CA ASN A 56 -13.13 0.21 -3.16
C ASN A 56 -12.86 -0.13 -4.63
N THR A 57 -12.27 0.77 -5.41
CA THR A 57 -11.88 0.50 -6.81
C THR A 57 -10.52 -0.19 -6.83
N SER A 58 -10.42 -1.29 -7.57
CA SER A 58 -9.16 -2.00 -7.73
C SER A 58 -8.27 -1.34 -8.81
N PHE A 59 -6.99 -1.17 -8.52
CA PHE A 59 -5.96 -0.69 -9.46
C PHE A 59 -4.74 -1.60 -9.42
N SER A 60 -3.87 -1.50 -10.42
CA SER A 60 -2.55 -2.13 -10.34
C SER A 60 -1.80 -1.66 -9.09
N PRO A 61 -1.20 -2.57 -8.30
CA PRO A 61 -0.36 -2.18 -7.16
C PRO A 61 0.91 -1.42 -7.63
N ALA A 62 1.33 -1.61 -8.89
CA ALA A 62 2.61 -1.11 -9.36
C ALA A 62 3.73 -1.51 -8.38
N SER A 63 4.61 -0.58 -8.03
CA SER A 63 5.74 -0.87 -7.14
C SER A 63 5.38 -1.09 -5.66
N THR A 64 4.11 -0.97 -5.22
CA THR A 64 3.73 -1.40 -3.86
C THR A 64 3.84 -2.92 -3.71
N PHE A 65 3.68 -3.67 -4.81
CA PHE A 65 3.87 -5.11 -4.86
C PHE A 65 5.29 -5.56 -4.46
N LYS A 66 6.27 -4.66 -4.46
CA LYS A 66 7.61 -4.96 -3.93
C LYS A 66 7.57 -5.38 -2.45
N ILE A 67 6.54 -4.99 -1.69
CA ILE A 67 6.36 -5.42 -0.30
C ILE A 67 6.16 -6.95 -0.24
N PRO A 68 5.08 -7.56 -0.78
CA PRO A 68 4.95 -9.02 -0.78
C PRO A 68 6.03 -9.71 -1.61
N ASN A 69 6.47 -9.12 -2.74
CA ASN A 69 7.48 -9.75 -3.60
C ASN A 69 8.83 -9.94 -2.88
N THR A 70 9.20 -9.03 -1.97
CA THR A 70 10.42 -9.19 -1.14
C THR A 70 10.34 -10.44 -0.26
N LEU A 71 9.22 -10.66 0.44
CA LEU A 71 9.04 -11.87 1.26
C LEU A 71 9.05 -13.14 0.43
N ILE A 72 8.40 -13.10 -0.75
CA ILE A 72 8.37 -14.24 -1.66
C ILE A 72 9.80 -14.56 -2.15
N ALA A 73 10.56 -13.56 -2.58
CA ALA A 73 11.92 -13.77 -3.08
C ALA A 73 12.88 -14.29 -2.00
N LEU A 74 12.73 -13.83 -0.75
CA LEU A 74 13.47 -14.34 0.41
C LEU A 74 13.09 -15.80 0.70
N ASN A 75 11.79 -16.11 0.76
CA ASN A 75 11.31 -17.46 1.07
C ASN A 75 11.68 -18.50 0.02
N GLU A 76 11.72 -18.09 -1.25
CA GLU A 76 12.16 -18.93 -2.37
C GLU A 76 13.69 -19.01 -2.51
N GLY A 77 14.45 -18.34 -1.64
CA GLY A 77 15.92 -18.34 -1.67
C GLY A 77 16.51 -17.69 -2.92
N VAL A 78 15.73 -16.86 -3.62
CA VAL A 78 16.18 -16.14 -4.84
C VAL A 78 17.13 -15.01 -4.49
N VAL A 79 16.97 -14.44 -3.30
CA VAL A 79 17.79 -13.38 -2.72
C VAL A 79 17.85 -13.58 -1.22
N ASN A 80 18.90 -13.09 -0.57
CA ASN A 80 19.01 -12.96 0.88
C ASN A 80 19.51 -11.55 1.24
N LYS A 81 19.65 -11.25 2.54
CA LYS A 81 20.09 -9.94 3.03
C LYS A 81 21.41 -9.45 2.42
N ASP A 82 22.35 -10.36 2.18
CA ASP A 82 23.72 -10.06 1.77
C ASP A 82 23.93 -10.19 0.25
N SER A 83 22.87 -10.51 -0.49
CA SER A 83 22.94 -10.72 -1.93
C SER A 83 23.26 -9.42 -2.69
N ILE A 84 24.17 -9.53 -3.65
CA ILE A 84 24.41 -8.52 -4.67
C ILE A 84 23.66 -8.90 -5.95
N ILE A 85 22.79 -8.02 -6.39
CA ILE A 85 22.01 -8.13 -7.62
C ILE A 85 22.81 -7.41 -8.71
N VAL A 86 23.49 -8.20 -9.55
CA VAL A 86 24.49 -7.71 -10.49
C VAL A 86 23.84 -6.96 -11.66
N TRP A 87 24.30 -5.74 -11.93
CA TRP A 87 23.80 -4.93 -13.02
C TRP A 87 24.32 -5.43 -14.37
N ASP A 88 23.39 -5.61 -15.32
CA ASP A 88 23.65 -6.04 -16.70
C ASP A 88 24.34 -4.97 -17.59
N LYS A 89 24.80 -3.86 -16.99
CA LYS A 89 25.43 -2.71 -17.67
C LYS A 89 24.52 -1.99 -18.68
N LYS A 90 23.22 -2.30 -18.74
CA LYS A 90 22.26 -1.55 -19.56
C LYS A 90 21.83 -0.28 -18.84
N VAL A 91 22.01 0.86 -19.50
CA VAL A 91 21.56 2.17 -18.99
C VAL A 91 20.04 2.24 -19.07
N ARG A 92 19.40 2.63 -17.96
CA ARG A 92 17.95 2.77 -17.78
C ARG A 92 17.61 4.20 -17.36
N GLU A 93 16.32 4.53 -17.42
CA GLU A 93 15.79 5.89 -17.18
C GLU A 93 16.24 6.50 -15.84
N PHE A 94 16.33 5.70 -14.78
CA PHE A 94 16.73 6.19 -13.46
C PHE A 94 18.18 5.85 -13.17
N ASP A 95 19.01 6.88 -12.94
CA ASP A 95 20.43 6.71 -12.63
C ASP A 95 20.67 5.79 -11.43
N ALA A 96 19.78 5.84 -10.42
CA ALA A 96 19.85 4.97 -9.25
C ALA A 96 19.79 3.46 -9.59
N TRP A 97 19.26 3.09 -10.76
CA TRP A 97 19.14 1.70 -11.24
C TRP A 97 20.38 1.21 -11.99
N ASN A 98 21.28 2.11 -12.42
CA ASN A 98 22.41 1.83 -13.31
C ASN A 98 23.68 1.44 -12.53
N LYS A 99 23.53 0.48 -11.61
CA LYS A 99 24.58 -0.05 -10.74
C LYS A 99 24.11 -1.35 -10.09
N ASP A 100 25.06 -2.12 -9.58
CA ASP A 100 24.76 -3.29 -8.75
C ASP A 100 23.91 -2.86 -7.55
N GLN A 101 22.97 -3.71 -7.15
CA GLN A 101 22.01 -3.42 -6.10
C GLN A 101 22.13 -4.40 -4.94
N THR A 102 21.86 -3.93 -3.73
CA THR A 102 21.46 -4.79 -2.62
C THR A 102 19.93 -4.87 -2.58
N LEU A 103 19.38 -5.78 -1.76
CA LEU A 103 17.93 -5.79 -1.53
C LEU A 103 17.43 -4.43 -0.99
N GLN A 104 18.22 -3.78 -0.13
CA GLN A 104 17.93 -2.44 0.40
C GLN A 104 17.92 -1.36 -0.69
N SER A 105 18.95 -1.30 -1.53
CA SER A 105 18.99 -0.28 -2.58
C SER A 105 17.93 -0.54 -3.67
N ALA A 106 17.65 -1.80 -4.00
CA ALA A 106 16.59 -2.17 -4.93
C ALA A 106 15.19 -1.81 -4.41
N PHE A 107 14.89 -2.06 -3.13
CA PHE A 107 13.62 -1.68 -2.52
C PHE A 107 13.47 -0.15 -2.47
N LYS A 108 14.49 0.56 -1.96
CA LYS A 108 14.48 2.02 -1.76
C LYS A 108 14.40 2.80 -3.08
N SER A 109 15.20 2.42 -4.07
CA SER A 109 15.17 3.06 -5.40
C SER A 109 14.01 2.57 -6.28
N SER A 110 13.18 1.66 -5.77
CA SER A 110 12.10 1.03 -6.52
C SER A 110 12.57 0.37 -7.81
N CYS A 111 13.77 -0.20 -7.80
CA CYS A 111 14.45 -0.77 -8.95
C CYS A 111 13.63 -1.88 -9.62
N VAL A 112 12.98 -1.58 -10.75
CA VAL A 112 12.05 -2.53 -11.39
C VAL A 112 12.78 -3.76 -11.91
N TRP A 113 13.95 -3.59 -12.53
CA TRP A 113 14.64 -4.71 -13.16
C TRP A 113 15.09 -5.79 -12.16
N CYS A 114 15.47 -5.42 -10.94
CA CYS A 114 15.80 -6.39 -9.90
C CYS A 114 14.59 -7.29 -9.56
N TYR A 115 13.40 -6.69 -9.43
CA TYR A 115 12.19 -7.45 -9.09
C TYR A 115 11.66 -8.26 -10.27
N LYS A 116 11.93 -7.83 -11.51
CA LYS A 116 11.70 -8.67 -12.71
C LYS A 116 12.60 -9.90 -12.71
N GLU A 117 13.87 -9.74 -12.32
CA GLU A 117 14.80 -10.87 -12.19
C GLU A 117 14.31 -11.85 -11.12
N PHE A 118 13.85 -11.35 -9.96
CA PHE A 118 13.27 -12.20 -8.93
C PHE A 118 12.05 -12.94 -9.45
N ALA A 119 11.14 -12.22 -10.11
CA ALA A 119 9.90 -12.78 -10.62
C ALA A 119 10.13 -13.88 -11.66
N SER A 120 11.12 -13.69 -12.53
CA SER A 120 11.52 -14.70 -13.52
C SER A 120 12.01 -15.99 -12.86
N LYS A 121 12.79 -15.90 -11.76
CA LYS A 121 13.28 -17.06 -11.00
C LYS A 121 12.19 -17.74 -10.16
N ILE A 122 11.20 -16.98 -9.66
CA ILE A 122 10.07 -17.52 -8.88
C ILE A 122 9.08 -18.26 -9.79
N GLY A 123 8.71 -17.66 -10.92
CA GLY A 123 7.82 -18.28 -11.91
C GLY A 123 6.33 -18.26 -11.53
N VAL A 124 5.50 -18.56 -12.53
CA VAL A 124 4.03 -18.35 -12.49
C VAL A 124 3.35 -19.15 -11.40
N GLU A 125 3.64 -20.45 -11.30
CA GLU A 125 2.91 -21.35 -10.40
C GLU A 125 3.12 -21.01 -8.92
N LYS A 126 4.34 -20.60 -8.56
CA LYS A 126 4.65 -20.14 -7.20
C LYS A 126 3.92 -18.84 -6.88
N TYR A 127 3.94 -17.85 -7.78
CA TYR A 127 3.18 -16.62 -7.54
C TYR A 127 1.67 -16.85 -7.42
N LYS A 128 1.06 -17.77 -8.20
CA LYS A 128 -0.36 -18.09 -8.05
C LYS A 128 -0.66 -18.59 -6.64
N LYS A 129 0.20 -19.47 -6.11
CA LYS A 129 0.12 -19.99 -4.75
C LYS A 129 0.25 -18.85 -3.72
N TYR A 130 1.30 -18.03 -3.81
CA TYR A 130 1.52 -16.93 -2.87
C TYR A 130 0.41 -15.88 -2.89
N LEU A 131 -0.05 -15.45 -4.07
CA LEU A 131 -1.14 -14.49 -4.17
C LEU A 131 -2.42 -15.04 -3.52
N LYS A 132 -2.71 -16.32 -3.71
CA LYS A 132 -3.83 -17.00 -3.06
C LYS A 132 -3.68 -17.05 -1.53
N GLU A 133 -2.52 -17.46 -1.03
CA GLU A 133 -2.23 -17.57 0.41
C GLU A 133 -2.26 -16.22 1.12
N LEU A 134 -1.70 -15.18 0.49
CA LEU A 134 -1.76 -13.79 0.96
C LEU A 134 -3.15 -13.16 0.79
N ASN A 135 -4.02 -13.82 0.03
CA ASN A 135 -5.26 -13.28 -0.51
C ASN A 135 -5.04 -11.90 -1.18
N TYR A 136 -3.97 -11.72 -1.95
CA TYR A 136 -3.55 -10.38 -2.41
C TYR A 136 -4.29 -9.93 -3.68
N GLY A 137 -5.20 -8.96 -3.53
CA GLY A 137 -5.99 -8.38 -4.62
C GLY A 137 -6.83 -9.43 -5.39
N ASN A 138 -6.96 -9.26 -6.70
CA ASN A 138 -7.64 -10.22 -7.58
C ASN A 138 -6.84 -11.52 -7.85
N LYS A 139 -5.59 -11.60 -7.38
CA LYS A 139 -4.71 -12.79 -7.49
C LYS A 139 -4.40 -13.22 -8.93
N THR A 140 -4.56 -12.31 -9.89
CA THR A 140 -4.34 -12.60 -11.31
C THR A 140 -2.88 -12.39 -11.68
N ILE A 141 -2.30 -13.39 -12.33
CA ILE A 141 -1.05 -13.24 -13.07
C ILE A 141 -1.45 -13.10 -14.54
N GLY A 142 -0.94 -12.05 -15.19
CA GLY A 142 -1.13 -11.80 -16.61
C GLY A 142 -0.40 -12.80 -17.48
N LYS A 143 -0.04 -12.38 -18.70
CA LYS A 143 0.72 -13.23 -19.62
C LYS A 143 2.19 -13.34 -19.24
N ASP A 144 2.76 -12.29 -18.65
CA ASP A 144 4.17 -12.21 -18.28
C ASP A 144 4.32 -12.17 -16.75
N VAL A 145 5.03 -13.15 -16.21
CA VAL A 145 5.31 -13.25 -14.77
C VAL A 145 6.18 -12.11 -14.25
N THR A 146 6.91 -11.43 -15.13
CA THR A 146 7.78 -10.31 -14.75
C THR A 146 7.09 -8.96 -14.78
N ASP A 147 5.82 -8.90 -15.20
CA ASP A 147 5.09 -7.65 -15.41
C ASP A 147 3.67 -7.62 -14.82
N PHE A 148 3.16 -8.72 -14.24
CA PHE A 148 1.75 -8.78 -13.80
C PHE A 148 1.34 -7.72 -12.76
N TRP A 149 2.28 -7.12 -12.03
CA TRP A 149 2.03 -6.02 -11.10
C TRP A 149 2.21 -4.63 -11.73
N LEU A 150 2.58 -4.56 -13.01
CA LEU A 150 2.81 -3.33 -13.80
C LEU A 150 1.86 -3.24 -15.00
N ASP A 151 1.25 -4.34 -15.43
CA ASP A 151 0.48 -4.45 -16.68
C ASP A 151 -1.05 -4.43 -16.50
N GLU A 152 -1.55 -3.97 -15.34
CA GLU A 152 -2.97 -3.97 -14.95
C GLU A 152 -3.61 -5.36 -14.72
N SER A 153 -2.85 -6.46 -14.80
CA SER A 153 -3.38 -7.81 -14.55
C SER A 153 -3.72 -8.01 -13.08
N LEU A 154 -2.74 -7.86 -12.18
CA LEU A 154 -2.97 -7.87 -10.75
C LEU A 154 -3.58 -6.53 -10.36
N ARG A 155 -4.72 -6.58 -9.67
CA ARG A 155 -5.40 -5.38 -9.17
C ARG A 155 -5.76 -5.55 -7.71
N ILE A 156 -5.65 -4.47 -6.94
CA ILE A 156 -5.91 -4.42 -5.51
C ILE A 156 -6.61 -3.10 -5.13
N THR A 157 -7.50 -3.16 -4.15
CA THR A 157 -8.16 -1.98 -3.56
C THR A 157 -7.32 -1.37 -2.43
N ALA A 158 -7.63 -0.14 -2.02
CA ALA A 158 -6.93 0.51 -0.90
C ALA A 158 -7.14 -0.26 0.43
N PHE A 159 -8.35 -0.80 0.64
CA PHE A 159 -8.65 -1.63 1.81
C PHE A 159 -7.91 -2.96 1.80
N GLU A 160 -7.71 -3.58 0.63
CA GLU A 160 -6.94 -4.81 0.53
C GLU A 160 -5.43 -4.59 0.77
N GLU A 161 -4.87 -3.45 0.36
CA GLU A 161 -3.51 -3.04 0.74
C GLU A 161 -3.38 -2.94 2.26
N ILE A 162 -4.30 -2.24 2.93
CA ILE A 162 -4.32 -2.14 4.41
C ILE A 162 -4.49 -3.51 5.07
N ARG A 163 -5.37 -4.39 4.56
CA ARG A 163 -5.54 -5.75 5.09
C ARG A 163 -4.24 -6.56 5.01
N PHE A 164 -3.50 -6.46 3.91
CA PHE A 164 -2.20 -7.10 3.79
C PHE A 164 -1.20 -6.51 4.78
N LEU A 165 -1.13 -5.18 4.89
CA LEU A 165 -0.23 -4.48 5.82
C LEU A 165 -0.51 -4.81 7.28
N LYS A 166 -1.78 -5.00 7.68
CA LYS A 166 -2.17 -5.45 9.03
C LYS A 166 -1.62 -6.84 9.35
N GLN A 167 -1.70 -7.77 8.40
CA GLN A 167 -1.10 -9.10 8.57
C GLN A 167 0.42 -9.03 8.67
N LEU A 168 1.06 -8.23 7.82
CA LEU A 168 2.51 -7.99 7.87
C LEU A 168 2.94 -7.41 9.22
N GLN A 169 2.25 -6.36 9.68
CA GLN A 169 2.57 -5.68 10.93
C GLN A 169 2.40 -6.62 12.13
N ALA A 170 1.33 -7.43 12.15
CA ALA A 170 1.06 -8.41 13.19
C ALA A 170 1.96 -9.66 13.14
N ASN A 171 2.91 -9.77 12.20
CA ASN A 171 3.69 -10.99 11.92
C ASN A 171 2.80 -12.21 11.61
N ASN A 172 1.59 -12.00 11.09
CA ASN A 172 0.61 -13.03 10.81
C ASN A 172 0.63 -13.44 9.33
N LEU A 173 1.82 -13.70 8.80
CA LEU A 173 2.04 -14.21 7.45
C LEU A 173 2.88 -15.48 7.56
N ALA A 174 2.65 -16.46 6.68
CA ALA A 174 3.36 -17.74 6.67
C ALA A 174 4.78 -17.64 6.05
N PHE A 175 5.58 -16.69 6.53
CA PHE A 175 6.99 -16.50 6.18
C PHE A 175 7.84 -16.60 7.44
N LYS A 176 9.16 -16.76 7.27
CA LYS A 176 10.06 -16.74 8.41
C LYS A 176 10.04 -15.36 9.08
N GLN A 177 10.11 -15.35 10.41
CA GLN A 177 10.10 -14.11 11.18
C GLN A 177 11.29 -13.20 10.84
N GLU A 178 12.45 -13.79 10.52
CA GLU A 178 13.64 -13.04 10.07
C GLU A 178 13.39 -12.27 8.77
N ASP A 179 12.68 -12.86 7.81
CA ASP A 179 12.34 -12.22 6.54
C ASP A 179 11.31 -11.11 6.71
N ILE A 180 10.32 -11.31 7.60
CA ILE A 180 9.35 -10.27 7.96
C ILE A 180 10.06 -9.09 8.62
N ASN A 181 10.99 -9.34 9.55
CA ASN A 181 11.76 -8.29 10.22
C ASN A 181 12.62 -7.52 9.21
N LEU A 182 13.33 -8.22 8.32
CA LEU A 182 14.10 -7.60 7.26
C LEU A 182 13.22 -6.73 6.36
N LEU A 183 12.06 -7.21 5.91
CA LEU A 183 11.14 -6.39 5.13
C LEU A 183 10.70 -5.13 5.89
N LYS A 184 10.35 -5.25 7.18
CA LYS A 184 9.96 -4.09 7.99
C LYS A 184 11.08 -3.06 8.12
N GLU A 185 12.35 -3.48 8.16
CA GLU A 185 13.51 -2.59 8.12
C GLU A 185 13.65 -1.90 6.75
N LEU A 186 13.51 -2.66 5.66
CA LEU A 186 13.57 -2.14 4.29
C LEU A 186 12.47 -1.12 3.99
N MET A 187 11.31 -1.27 4.64
CA MET A 187 10.17 -0.38 4.50
C MET A 187 10.33 0.96 5.22
N ILE A 188 11.31 1.14 6.12
CA ILE A 188 11.48 2.42 6.85
C ILE A 188 11.72 3.54 5.84
N ASP A 189 10.72 4.40 5.68
CA ASP A 189 10.74 5.55 4.77
C ASP A 189 11.00 6.86 5.52
N GLU A 190 10.58 6.92 6.79
CA GLU A 190 10.83 8.05 7.67
C GLU A 190 10.90 7.59 9.12
N LYS A 191 11.77 8.22 9.91
CA LYS A 191 11.92 7.95 11.34
C LYS A 191 12.19 9.27 12.05
N SER A 192 11.35 9.59 13.02
CA SER A 192 11.54 10.69 13.96
C SER A 192 11.78 10.13 15.37
N GLU A 193 11.84 11.00 16.37
CA GLU A 193 11.86 10.60 17.78
C GLU A 193 10.52 10.00 18.22
N ASN A 194 9.42 10.40 17.59
CA ASN A 194 8.05 10.10 18.03
C ASN A 194 7.34 9.04 17.19
N TYR A 195 7.78 8.82 15.95
CA TYR A 195 7.14 7.87 15.04
C TYR A 195 8.11 7.24 14.02
N VAL A 196 7.69 6.11 13.45
CA VAL A 196 8.36 5.44 12.31
C VAL A 196 7.35 5.17 11.22
N VAL A 197 7.57 5.74 10.03
CA VAL A 197 6.78 5.45 8.82
C VAL A 197 7.45 4.32 8.05
N ARG A 198 6.70 3.24 7.83
CA ARG A 198 7.09 2.13 6.96
C ARG A 198 6.19 2.09 5.75
N ALA A 199 6.74 2.32 4.57
CA ALA A 199 5.93 2.56 3.39
C ALA A 199 6.61 2.16 2.08
N LYS A 200 5.79 2.06 1.03
CA LYS A 200 6.26 1.94 -0.34
C LYS A 200 5.42 2.79 -1.28
N THR A 201 6.11 3.47 -2.20
CA THR A 201 5.49 4.15 -3.34
C THR A 201 5.25 3.20 -4.51
N GLY A 202 4.17 3.42 -5.26
CA GLY A 202 3.85 2.75 -6.52
C GLY A 202 3.45 3.77 -7.59
N TRP A 203 3.84 3.57 -8.85
CA TRP A 203 3.40 4.41 -9.96
C TRP A 203 3.20 3.55 -11.19
N GLU A 204 2.00 3.60 -11.76
CA GLU A 204 1.65 2.88 -13.00
C GLU A 204 1.89 3.75 -14.24
N GLY A 205 1.91 5.07 -14.08
CA GLY A 205 1.97 6.05 -15.16
C GLY A 205 0.83 7.05 -15.05
N LYS A 206 -0.41 6.55 -14.91
CA LYS A 206 -1.62 7.39 -14.82
C LYS A 206 -2.07 7.67 -13.39
N TYR A 207 -1.70 6.81 -12.46
CA TYR A 207 -1.99 6.96 -11.05
C TYR A 207 -0.83 6.41 -10.21
N GLY A 208 -0.80 6.80 -8.94
CA GLY A 208 0.25 6.38 -8.02
C GLY A 208 -0.23 6.16 -6.59
N TRP A 209 0.51 5.30 -5.92
CA TRP A 209 0.28 4.82 -4.57
C TRP A 209 1.32 5.34 -3.59
N TYR A 210 0.91 5.51 -2.35
CA TYR A 210 1.77 5.46 -1.18
C TYR A 210 1.03 4.69 -0.09
N VAL A 211 1.55 3.50 0.24
CA VAL A 211 0.91 2.56 1.16
C VAL A 211 1.89 2.17 2.25
N GLY A 212 1.38 1.98 3.47
CA GLY A 212 2.24 1.71 4.60
C GLY A 212 1.53 1.78 5.93
N TYR A 213 2.32 1.89 6.99
CA TYR A 213 1.83 2.18 8.32
C TYR A 213 2.82 3.06 9.07
N VAL A 214 2.31 3.83 10.01
CA VAL A 214 3.07 4.63 10.96
C VAL A 214 2.94 4.03 12.35
N GLU A 215 4.06 3.74 12.98
CA GLU A 215 4.11 3.33 14.39
C GLU A 215 4.42 4.56 15.23
N THR A 216 3.55 4.83 16.21
CA THR A 216 3.73 5.86 17.22
C THR A 216 3.94 5.19 18.58
N LYS A 217 4.16 5.98 19.64
CA LYS A 217 4.21 5.45 21.02
C LYS A 217 2.90 4.76 21.45
N ASN A 218 1.75 5.20 20.93
CA ASN A 218 0.43 4.83 21.47
C ASN A 218 -0.37 3.91 20.53
N ASP A 219 -0.07 3.90 19.24
CA ASP A 219 -0.86 3.20 18.24
C ASP A 219 -0.07 2.97 16.94
N VAL A 220 -0.59 2.07 16.11
CA VAL A 220 -0.18 1.88 14.72
C VAL A 220 -1.31 2.29 13.80
N TRP A 221 -1.02 3.18 12.86
CA TRP A 221 -1.97 3.63 11.85
C TRP A 221 -1.56 3.15 10.47
N PHE A 222 -2.44 2.41 9.81
CA PHE A 222 -2.27 1.97 8.44
C PHE A 222 -2.78 3.04 7.49
N PHE A 223 -2.14 3.18 6.34
CA PHE A 223 -2.59 4.07 5.29
C PHE A 223 -2.47 3.46 3.91
N ALA A 224 -3.41 3.82 3.05
CA ALA A 224 -3.34 3.57 1.62
C ALA A 224 -3.86 4.79 0.85
N LEU A 225 -2.93 5.50 0.22
CA LEU A 225 -3.23 6.60 -0.69
C LEU A 225 -3.12 6.13 -2.13
N ASN A 226 -4.12 6.45 -2.96
CA ASN A 226 -4.06 6.35 -4.41
C ASN A 226 -4.56 7.65 -5.05
N ILE A 227 -3.76 8.24 -5.93
CA ILE A 227 -4.11 9.48 -6.65
C ILE A 227 -3.86 9.32 -8.14
N ASP A 228 -4.61 10.04 -8.96
CA ASP A 228 -4.24 10.26 -10.35
C ASP A 228 -2.97 11.10 -10.42
N THR A 229 -2.09 10.77 -11.37
CA THR A 229 -0.83 11.47 -11.64
C THR A 229 -0.87 11.99 -13.07
N LYS A 230 -1.21 13.27 -13.23
CA LYS A 230 -1.27 13.93 -14.55
C LYS A 230 0.12 14.24 -15.05
N THR A 231 1.05 14.56 -14.14
CA THR A 231 2.44 14.86 -14.45
C THR A 231 3.41 14.22 -13.46
N LYS A 232 4.73 14.22 -13.76
CA LYS A 232 5.74 13.65 -12.86
C LYS A 232 5.85 14.42 -11.53
N GLU A 233 5.44 15.68 -11.49
CA GLU A 233 5.40 16.51 -10.28
C GLU A 233 4.37 15.99 -9.26
N ASP A 234 3.33 15.29 -9.71
CA ASP A 234 2.33 14.68 -8.81
C ASP A 234 2.92 13.53 -7.97
N LEU A 235 4.06 12.96 -8.38
CA LEU A 235 4.68 11.83 -7.69
C LEU A 235 5.11 12.18 -6.27
N ALA A 236 5.54 13.41 -6.02
CA ALA A 236 5.93 13.88 -4.69
C ALA A 236 4.70 14.11 -3.79
N LYS A 237 3.55 14.47 -4.39
CA LYS A 237 2.30 14.74 -3.66
C LYS A 237 1.81 13.51 -2.89
N ARG A 238 2.08 12.29 -3.37
CA ARG A 238 1.63 11.05 -2.69
C ARG A 238 2.10 10.97 -1.23
N LYS A 239 3.40 11.17 -1.01
CA LYS A 239 3.97 11.16 0.35
C LYS A 239 3.55 12.40 1.12
N ALA A 240 3.68 13.58 0.50
CA ALA A 240 3.38 14.86 1.16
C ALA A 240 1.93 14.94 1.67
N LEU A 241 0.94 14.58 0.83
CA LEU A 241 -0.47 14.53 1.20
C LEU A 241 -0.70 13.56 2.35
N THR A 242 -0.14 12.35 2.28
CA THR A 242 -0.32 11.34 3.33
C THR A 242 0.24 11.81 4.67
N LEU A 243 1.45 12.36 4.69
CA LEU A 243 2.05 12.87 5.93
C LEU A 243 1.29 14.07 6.49
N GLU A 244 0.83 14.98 5.63
CA GLU A 244 0.01 16.11 6.05
C GLU A 244 -1.36 15.65 6.61
N ALA A 245 -1.97 14.63 6.02
CA ALA A 245 -3.19 14.01 6.55
C ALA A 245 -2.95 13.43 7.95
N LEU A 246 -1.86 12.67 8.14
CA LEU A 246 -1.50 12.11 9.45
C LEU A 246 -1.31 13.21 10.51
N LYS A 247 -0.72 14.36 10.15
CA LYS A 247 -0.59 15.53 11.03
C LYS A 247 -1.93 16.17 11.37
N ILE A 248 -2.77 16.41 10.36
CA ILE A 248 -4.10 17.02 10.55
C ILE A 248 -4.98 16.14 11.45
N LYS A 249 -4.91 14.81 11.30
CA LYS A 249 -5.63 13.87 12.18
C LYS A 249 -4.98 13.71 13.56
N GLY A 250 -3.90 14.41 13.87
CA GLY A 250 -3.19 14.34 15.14
C GLY A 250 -2.52 12.98 15.41
N ILE A 251 -2.21 12.23 14.35
CA ILE A 251 -1.57 10.90 14.45
C ILE A 251 -0.05 11.07 14.62
N ILE A 252 0.54 12.04 13.92
CA ILE A 252 1.95 12.42 14.03
C ILE A 252 2.08 13.93 14.23
N ASP A 253 3.24 14.37 14.71
CA ASP A 253 3.65 15.78 14.85
C ASP A 253 4.18 16.37 13.52
#